data_AF-A0A530MC39-F1
#
_entry.id   AF-A0A530MC39-F1
#
_cell.length_a   1.000
_cell.length_b   1.000
_cell.length_c   1.000
_cell.angle_alpha   90.00
_cell.angle_beta   90.00
_cell.angle_gamma   90.00
#
_symmetry.space_group_name_H-M   'P 1'
#
loop_
_entity.id
_entity.type
_entity.pdbx_description
1 polymer ?
#
loop_
_entity_poly.entity_id
_entity_poly.type
_entity_poly.pdbx_seq_one_letter_code
_entity_poly.pdbx_strand_id
1 'polypeptide(L)'
;EHRIGALVVTNGDRKVVGIVSERDVVCALDKHGAAALEQSVRHAMTAKVKLCTENHTVNQVMEIMTTGRFRHLPVVKNGQLDGIVS
;
A
#
# COMPACT_ATOMS: atom_id res chain seq x y z
N GLU A 1 -17.57 6.28 -3.69
CA GLU A 1 -17.17 6.92 -4.97
C GLU A 1 -16.06 6.20 -5.75
N HIS A 2 -14.92 5.80 -5.18
CA HIS A 2 -13.83 5.21 -5.99
C HIS A 2 -13.69 3.67 -5.95
N ARG A 3 -14.36 2.97 -5.01
CA ARG A 3 -14.33 1.50 -4.85
C ARG A 3 -12.91 0.91 -4.80
N ILE A 4 -12.02 1.56 -4.02
CA ILE A 4 -10.62 1.15 -3.82
C ILE A 4 -10.41 0.65 -2.38
N GLY A 5 -9.65 -0.43 -2.22
CA GLY A 5 -9.34 -1.02 -0.91
C GLY A 5 -7.96 -0.64 -0.34
N ALA A 6 -7.14 0.06 -1.13
CA ALA A 6 -5.82 0.53 -0.71
C ALA A 6 -5.39 1.78 -1.47
N LEU A 7 -4.50 2.54 -0.82
CA LEU A 7 -3.86 3.75 -1.33
C LEU A 7 -2.35 3.65 -1.16
N VAL A 8 -1.62 3.91 -2.24
CA VAL A 8 -0.16 4.00 -2.21
C VAL A 8 0.25 5.42 -1.84
N VAL A 9 1.08 5.55 -0.81
CA VAL A 9 1.59 6.84 -0.34
C VAL A 9 2.92 7.10 -1.04
N THR A 10 3.05 8.28 -1.64
CA THR A 10 4.29 8.72 -2.30
C THR A 10 4.80 10.02 -1.71
N ASN A 11 6.08 10.31 -1.92
CA ASN A 11 6.65 11.63 -1.66
C ASN A 11 6.49 12.56 -2.89
N GLY A 12 7.04 13.77 -2.82
CA GLY A 12 6.99 14.75 -3.93
C GLY A 12 7.60 14.26 -5.25
N ASP A 13 8.50 13.28 -5.20
CA ASP A 13 9.17 12.69 -6.38
C ASP A 13 8.44 11.43 -6.91
N ARG A 14 7.22 11.16 -6.44
CA ARG A 14 6.44 9.95 -6.75
C ARG A 14 7.10 8.63 -6.31
N LYS A 15 8.08 8.68 -5.40
CA LYS A 15 8.66 7.46 -4.80
C LYS A 15 7.70 6.90 -3.77
N VAL A 16 7.49 5.58 -3.79
CA VAL A 16 6.63 4.89 -2.81
C VAL A 16 7.26 4.98 -1.42
N VAL A 17 6.54 5.55 -0.47
CA VAL A 17 6.95 5.68 0.95
C VAL A 17 6.02 4.93 1.91
N GLY A 18 4.90 4.43 1.41
CA GLY A 18 3.97 3.64 2.22
C GLY A 18 2.79 3.10 1.42
N ILE A 19 2.01 2.25 2.06
CA ILE A 19 0.68 1.82 1.58
C ILE A 19 -0.27 1.75 2.77
N VAL A 20 -1.51 2.18 2.59
CA VAL A 20 -2.58 2.08 3.59
C VAL A 20 -3.78 1.39 2.96
N SER A 21 -4.39 0.48 3.70
CA SER A 21 -5.57 -0.27 3.31
C SER A 21 -6.74 0.00 4.24
N GLU A 22 -7.93 -0.44 3.86
CA GLU A 22 -9.12 -0.43 4.73
C GLU A 22 -8.84 -1.10 6.08
N ARG A 23 -8.10 -2.21 6.07
CA ARG A 23 -7.71 -2.93 7.29
C ARG A 23 -6.89 -2.06 8.23
N ASP A 24 -5.97 -1.27 7.69
CA ASP A 24 -5.11 -0.40 8.49
C ASP A 24 -5.93 0.72 9.15
N VAL A 25 -6.90 1.28 8.42
CA VAL A 25 -7.84 2.27 8.97
C VAL A 25 -8.69 1.67 10.10
N VAL A 26 -9.25 0.48 9.88
CA VAL A 26 -10.02 -0.23 10.92
C VAL A 26 -9.17 -0.51 12.15
N CYS A 27 -7.93 -0.97 11.98
CA CYS A 27 -7.01 -1.21 13.08
C CYS A 27 -6.61 0.08 13.81
N ALA A 28 -6.49 1.21 13.11
CA ALA A 28 -6.20 2.50 13.74
C ALA A 28 -7.39 2.99 14.59
N LEU A 29 -8.62 2.85 14.06
CA LEU A 29 -9.86 3.16 14.78
C LEU A 29 -10.04 2.30 16.04
N ASP A 30 -9.75 1.00 15.95
CA ASP A 30 -9.79 0.09 17.11
C ASP A 30 -8.84 0.55 18.24
N LYS A 31 -7.64 1.00 17.89
CA LYS A 31 -6.61 1.41 18.86
C LYS A 31 -6.80 2.81 19.41
N HIS A 32 -7.30 3.74 18.62
CA HIS A 32 -7.28 5.18 18.94
C HIS A 32 -8.67 5.84 18.91
N GLY A 33 -9.73 5.08 18.61
CA GLY A 33 -11.08 5.59 18.46
C GLY A 33 -11.17 6.66 17.36
N ALA A 34 -12.10 7.60 17.54
CA ALA A 34 -12.33 8.69 16.59
C ALA A 34 -11.09 9.57 16.36
N ALA A 35 -10.19 9.68 17.34
CA ALA A 35 -8.96 10.46 17.22
C ALA A 35 -8.02 9.92 16.12
N ALA A 36 -8.17 8.65 15.70
CA ALA A 36 -7.40 8.10 14.57
C ALA A 36 -7.60 8.89 13.27
N LEU A 37 -8.79 9.47 13.08
CA LEU A 37 -9.16 10.18 11.84
C LEU A 37 -8.47 11.54 11.71
N GLU A 38 -7.99 12.09 12.82
CA GLU A 38 -7.21 13.34 12.86
C GLU A 38 -5.70 13.09 12.70
N GLN A 39 -5.27 11.83 12.71
CA GLN A 39 -3.85 11.49 12.61
C GLN A 39 -3.39 11.45 11.15
N SER A 40 -2.14 11.86 10.92
CA SER A 40 -1.50 11.66 9.63
C SER A 40 -1.46 10.17 9.25
N VAL A 41 -1.75 9.87 7.98
CA VAL A 41 -1.69 8.53 7.37
C VAL A 41 -0.39 7.79 7.70
N ARG A 42 0.72 8.51 7.89
CA ARG A 42 2.03 7.94 8.25
C ARG A 42 2.00 7.04 9.48
N HIS A 43 1.05 7.25 10.41
CA HIS A 43 0.95 6.48 11.65
C HIS A 43 0.17 5.16 11.48
N ALA A 44 -0.65 5.06 10.43
CA ALA A 44 -1.45 3.86 10.13
C ALA A 44 -0.89 3.05 8.95
N MET A 45 -0.14 3.67 8.05
CA MET A 45 0.38 3.00 6.84
C MET A 45 1.48 1.98 7.14
N THR A 46 1.64 1.01 6.24
CA THR A 46 2.84 0.17 6.16
C THR A 46 3.94 0.92 5.40
N ALA A 47 5.02 1.30 6.07
CA ALA A 47 6.15 2.01 5.46
C ALA A 47 7.10 1.10 4.64
N LYS A 48 7.29 -0.15 5.07
CA LYS A 48 8.14 -1.12 4.37
C LYS A 48 7.34 -1.85 3.30
N VAL A 49 7.11 -1.16 2.19
CA VAL A 49 6.27 -1.66 1.09
C VAL A 49 7.07 -2.62 0.21
N LYS A 50 6.50 -3.79 -0.08
CA LYS A 50 6.99 -4.66 -1.15
C LYS A 50 6.55 -4.10 -2.49
N LEU A 51 7.43 -4.12 -3.49
CA LEU A 51 7.20 -3.53 -4.81
C LEU A 51 7.40 -4.61 -5.87
N CYS A 52 6.70 -4.48 -6.99
CA CYS A 52 7.03 -5.20 -8.22
C CYS A 52 7.35 -4.23 -9.35
N THR A 53 7.78 -4.79 -10.47
CA THR A 53 8.09 -4.07 -11.70
C THR A 53 7.41 -4.77 -12.87
N GLU A 54 7.36 -4.12 -14.02
CA GLU A 54 6.88 -4.66 -15.29
C GLU A 54 7.60 -5.94 -15.76
N ASN A 55 8.76 -6.25 -15.17
CA ASN A 55 9.54 -7.45 -15.48
C ASN A 55 9.10 -8.68 -14.64
N HIS A 56 8.25 -8.50 -13.62
CA HIS A 56 7.74 -9.62 -12.85
C HIS A 56 6.60 -10.31 -13.62
N THR A 57 6.66 -11.63 -13.71
CA THR A 57 5.55 -12.44 -14.20
C THR A 57 4.40 -12.47 -13.20
N VAL A 58 3.19 -12.79 -13.68
CA VAL A 58 2.00 -12.93 -12.82
C VAL A 58 2.23 -13.96 -11.70
N ASN A 59 2.88 -15.09 -12.00
CA ASN A 59 3.18 -16.11 -10.99
C ASN A 59 4.08 -15.58 -9.87
N GLN A 60 5.12 -14.81 -10.21
CA GLN A 60 5.99 -14.19 -9.20
C GLN A 60 5.23 -13.17 -8.35
N VAL A 61 4.35 -12.36 -8.97
CA VAL A 61 3.50 -11.41 -8.23
C VAL A 61 2.58 -12.14 -7.26
N MET A 62 1.92 -13.21 -7.71
CA MET A 62 1.06 -14.05 -6.85
C MET A 62 1.83 -14.68 -5.69
N GLU A 63 3.04 -15.17 -5.94
CA GLU A 63 3.91 -15.74 -4.90
C GLU A 63 4.31 -14.69 -3.85
N ILE A 64 4.68 -13.48 -4.29
CA ILE A 64 5.01 -12.36 -3.40
C ILE A 64 3.81 -12.01 -2.50
N MET A 65 2.61 -11.87 -3.09
CA MET A 65 1.38 -11.57 -2.36
C MET A 65 1.00 -12.67 -1.37
N THR A 66 1.08 -13.94 -1.79
CA THR A 66 0.73 -15.10 -0.97
C THR A 66 1.67 -15.24 0.22
N THR A 67 2.98 -15.20 -0.05
CA THR A 67 4.02 -15.30 0.99
C THR A 67 3.97 -14.11 1.96
N GLY A 68 3.76 -12.91 1.42
CA GLY A 68 3.66 -11.68 2.19
C GLY A 68 2.32 -11.48 2.91
N ARG A 69 1.31 -12.30 2.59
CA ARG A 69 -0.06 -12.23 3.13
C ARG A 69 -0.72 -10.85 2.95
N PHE A 70 -0.51 -10.24 1.79
CA PHE A 70 -1.16 -8.99 1.39
C PHE A 70 -1.73 -9.12 -0.03
N ARG A 71 -2.72 -8.28 -0.33
CA ARG A 71 -3.45 -8.32 -1.61
C ARG A 71 -3.01 -7.25 -2.59
N HIS A 72 -2.44 -6.15 -2.10
CA HIS A 72 -2.08 -5.02 -2.94
C HIS A 72 -0.56 -4.91 -3.07
N LEU A 73 -0.06 -4.82 -4.31
CA LEU A 73 1.36 -4.72 -4.62
C LEU A 73 1.61 -3.55 -5.58
N PRO A 74 2.26 -2.47 -5.13
CA PRO A 74 2.59 -1.35 -6.00
C PRO A 74 3.58 -1.74 -7.10
N VAL A 75 3.31 -1.26 -8.31
CA VAL A 75 4.18 -1.41 -9.48
C VAL A 75 5.04 -0.16 -9.59
N VAL A 76 6.36 -0.34 -9.69
CA VAL A 76 7.30 0.76 -9.89
C VAL A 76 8.04 0.65 -11.21
N LYS A 77 8.24 1.80 -11.85
CA LYS A 77 9.04 1.98 -13.07
C LYS A 77 9.98 3.16 -12.87
N ASN A 78 11.26 2.98 -13.18
CA ASN A 78 12.30 4.01 -12.97
C ASN A 78 12.32 4.60 -11.54
N GLY A 79 12.04 3.78 -10.53
CA GLY A 79 12.00 4.19 -9.13
C GLY A 79 10.78 5.01 -8.71
N GLN A 80 9.79 5.19 -9.58
CA GLN A 80 8.55 5.92 -9.32
C GLN A 80 7.34 4.98 -9.39
N LEU A 81 6.26 5.37 -8.71
CA LEU A 81 4.98 4.66 -8.78
C LEU A 81 4.39 4.74 -10.19
N ASP A 82 4.15 3.57 -10.78
CA ASP A 82 3.55 3.41 -12.11
C ASP A 82 2.13 2.82 -12.03
N GLY A 83 1.84 2.03 -10.98
CA GLY A 83 0.51 1.46 -10.77
C GLY A 83 0.40 0.58 -9.53
N ILE A 84 -0.64 -0.25 -9.47
CA ILE A 84 -0.88 -1.21 -8.39
C ILE A 84 -1.56 -2.46 -8.95
N VAL A 85 -1.15 -3.63 -8.47
CA VAL A 85 -1.84 -4.92 -8.68
C VAL A 85 -2.55 -5.30 -7.39
N SER A 86 -3.77 -5.82 -7.50
CA SER A 86 -4.65 -6.17 -6.37
C SER A 86 -5.26 -7.56 -6.50
#